data_AF-A0A9D0BEP8-F1
#
_entry.id   AF-A0A9D0BEP8-F1
#
_cell.length_a   1.000
_cell.length_b   1.000
_cell.length_c   1.000
_cell.angle_alpha   90.00
_cell.angle_beta   90.00
_cell.angle_gamma   90.00
#
_symmetry.space_group_name_H-M   'P 1'
#
loop_
_entity.id
_entity.type
_entity.pdbx_description
1 polymer ?
#
loop_
_entity_poly.entity_id
_entity_poly.type
_entity_poly.pdbx_seq_one_letter_code
_entity_poly.pdbx_strand_id
1 'polypeptide(L)'
;MDPVSLFALGKTLLQSGPALVRGIGALLGGRAAEVTGKVADLVDQVKGLPEEQANARLERMLKTLPPEDLVALKSVESRLEVELARIEAAREAERLRAETERQAQDQETRRAEAASADAYVRRTRPRLARLSQYAAMAYILVTGMFFPVFEAALPDVSGLPGIDWTVLMAIYAPPLEYNGVRTIDKWRAFMAGKAI
;
A
#
# COMPACT_ATOMS: atom_id res chain seq x y z
N MET A 1 11.74 10.98 -32.70
CA MET A 1 11.57 10.25 -31.42
C MET A 1 10.86 8.95 -31.72
N ASP A 2 11.26 7.87 -31.07
CA ASP A 2 10.66 6.56 -31.27
C ASP A 2 9.30 6.48 -30.56
N PRO A 3 8.31 5.74 -31.09
CA PRO A 3 6.96 5.65 -30.50
C PRO A 3 6.99 5.17 -29.04
N VAL A 4 7.96 4.33 -28.68
CA VAL A 4 8.18 3.84 -27.31
C VAL A 4 8.54 4.99 -26.35
N SER A 5 9.35 5.95 -26.80
CA SER A 5 9.76 7.10 -25.98
C SER A 5 8.61 8.08 -25.73
N LEU A 6 7.70 8.25 -26.71
CA LEU A 6 6.51 9.10 -26.56
C LEU A 6 5.47 8.50 -25.62
N PHE A 7 5.34 7.17 -25.62
CA PHE A 7 4.47 6.45 -24.70
C PHE A 7 4.95 6.56 -23.24
N ALA A 8 6.25 6.37 -23.00
CA ALA A 8 6.86 6.55 -21.68
C ALA A 8 6.65 7.99 -21.16
N LEU A 9 6.92 8.98 -22.02
CA LEU A 9 6.67 10.40 -21.75
C LEU A 9 5.22 10.66 -21.35
N GLY A 10 4.27 10.14 -22.13
CA GLY A 10 2.84 10.29 -21.85
C GLY A 10 2.44 9.72 -20.49
N LYS A 11 2.98 8.56 -20.13
CA LYS A 11 2.74 7.91 -18.83
C LYS A 11 3.30 8.74 -17.67
N THR A 12 4.55 9.20 -17.79
CA THR A 12 5.20 10.02 -16.74
C THR A 12 4.47 11.35 -16.52
N LEU A 13 3.98 11.97 -17.60
CA LEU A 13 3.17 13.20 -17.54
C LEU A 13 1.81 12.96 -16.86
N LEU A 14 1.15 11.83 -17.17
CA LEU A 14 -0.14 11.47 -16.55
C LEU A 14 0.03 11.17 -15.05
N GLN A 15 1.10 10.45 -14.68
CA GLN A 15 1.42 10.11 -13.29
C GLN A 15 1.81 11.34 -12.45
N SER A 16 2.56 12.27 -13.04
CA SER A 16 2.95 13.52 -12.37
C SER A 16 1.80 14.49 -12.19
N GLY A 17 0.87 14.50 -13.15
CA GLY A 17 -0.25 15.43 -13.17
C GLY A 17 0.15 16.87 -13.55
N PRO A 18 -0.84 17.69 -13.91
CA PRO A 18 -0.59 18.96 -14.60
C PRO A 18 0.01 20.05 -13.69
N ALA A 19 -0.21 20.00 -12.38
CA ALA A 19 0.38 20.94 -11.43
C ALA A 19 1.91 20.78 -11.30
N LEU A 20 2.40 19.54 -11.23
CA LEU A 20 3.83 19.23 -11.18
C LEU A 20 4.53 19.58 -12.49
N VAL A 21 3.89 19.30 -13.62
CA VAL A 21 4.39 19.65 -14.97
C VAL A 21 4.55 21.17 -15.10
N ARG A 22 3.54 21.96 -14.70
CA ARG A 22 3.62 23.44 -14.68
C ARG A 22 4.68 23.95 -13.71
N GLY A 23 4.81 23.33 -12.52
CA GLY A 23 5.80 23.72 -11.52
C GLY A 23 7.24 23.54 -12.00
N ILE A 24 7.57 22.39 -12.61
CA ILE A 24 8.90 22.14 -13.17
C ILE A 24 9.15 23.00 -14.40
N GLY A 25 8.12 23.23 -15.21
CA GLY A 25 8.14 24.18 -16.32
C GLY A 25 8.54 25.60 -15.91
N ALA A 26 7.89 26.11 -14.85
CA ALA A 26 8.17 27.43 -14.29
C ALA A 26 9.60 27.54 -13.73
N LEU A 27 10.13 26.46 -13.13
CA LEU A 27 11.50 26.39 -12.63
C LEU A 27 12.56 26.39 -13.73
N LEU A 28 12.25 25.85 -14.90
CA LEU A 28 13.14 25.82 -16.06
C LEU A 28 13.11 27.12 -16.86
N GLY A 29 11.99 27.84 -16.82
CA GLY A 29 11.83 29.14 -17.47
C GLY A 29 11.88 29.10 -18.99
N GLY A 30 11.66 30.27 -19.61
CA GLY A 30 11.70 30.44 -21.06
C GLY A 30 10.76 29.50 -21.82
N ARG A 31 11.26 28.92 -22.91
CA ARG A 31 10.48 28.04 -23.79
C ARG A 31 9.99 26.76 -23.10
N ALA A 32 10.67 26.30 -22.06
CA ALA A 32 10.22 25.13 -21.29
C ALA A 32 8.92 25.40 -20.51
N ALA A 33 8.73 26.62 -19.99
CA ALA A 33 7.51 27.01 -19.28
C ALA A 33 6.29 27.05 -20.20
N GLU A 34 6.46 27.53 -21.43
CA GLU A 34 5.37 27.59 -22.43
C GLU A 34 4.97 26.19 -22.91
N VAL A 35 5.96 25.34 -23.16
CA VAL A 35 5.75 23.98 -23.65
C VAL A 35 5.12 23.10 -22.58
N THR A 36 5.60 23.17 -21.33
CA THR A 36 4.99 22.48 -20.18
C THR A 36 3.60 23.00 -19.85
N GLY A 37 3.32 24.29 -20.02
CA GLY A 37 1.98 24.87 -19.88
C GLY A 37 0.99 24.20 -20.85
N LYS A 38 1.35 24.16 -22.14
CA LYS A 38 0.56 23.48 -23.18
C LYS A 38 0.37 22.00 -22.85
N VAL A 39 1.44 21.29 -22.48
CA VAL A 39 1.34 19.85 -22.16
C VAL A 39 0.54 19.60 -20.88
N ALA A 40 0.61 20.47 -19.87
CA ALA A 40 -0.23 20.37 -18.69
C ALA A 40 -1.72 20.57 -19.03
N ASP A 41 -2.05 21.48 -19.94
CA ASP A 41 -3.42 21.64 -20.43
C ASP A 41 -3.90 20.39 -21.19
N LEU A 42 -3.02 19.71 -21.93
CA LEU A 42 -3.31 18.43 -22.57
C LEU A 42 -3.56 17.32 -21.54
N VAL A 43 -2.76 17.25 -20.48
CA VAL A 43 -2.95 16.29 -19.39
C VAL A 43 -4.26 16.57 -18.64
N ASP A 44 -4.62 17.84 -18.41
CA ASP A 44 -5.91 18.25 -17.82
C ASP A 44 -7.10 17.82 -18.70
N GLN A 45 -7.01 17.91 -20.04
CA GLN A 45 -8.08 17.48 -20.96
C GLN A 45 -8.31 15.96 -20.95
N VAL A 46 -7.31 15.20 -20.57
CA VAL A 46 -7.32 13.73 -20.56
C VAL A 46 -7.64 13.18 -19.17
N LYS A 47 -7.60 14.04 -18.14
CA LYS A 47 -7.92 13.71 -16.75
C LYS A 47 -9.36 13.20 -16.64
N GLY A 48 -9.51 11.95 -16.19
CA GLY A 48 -10.81 11.29 -16.02
C GLY A 48 -11.17 10.26 -17.10
N LEU A 49 -10.36 10.13 -18.16
CA LEU A 49 -10.47 9.02 -19.10
C LEU A 49 -9.78 7.75 -18.55
N PRO A 50 -10.22 6.55 -18.97
CA PRO A 50 -9.48 5.31 -18.70
C PRO A 50 -8.03 5.40 -19.17
N GLU A 51 -7.09 4.85 -18.39
CA GLU A 51 -5.64 5.04 -18.56
C GLU A 51 -5.14 4.68 -19.97
N GLU A 52 -5.67 3.62 -20.58
CA GLU A 52 -5.34 3.24 -21.96
C GLU A 52 -5.77 4.27 -23.00
N GLN A 53 -6.98 4.83 -22.85
CA GLN A 53 -7.50 5.85 -23.76
C GLN A 53 -6.80 7.20 -23.53
N ALA A 54 -6.43 7.47 -22.28
CA ALA A 54 -5.66 8.64 -21.90
C ALA A 54 -4.27 8.65 -22.57
N ASN A 55 -3.54 7.54 -22.44
CA ASN A 55 -2.21 7.38 -23.02
C ASN A 55 -2.25 7.45 -24.55
N ALA A 56 -3.20 6.77 -25.20
CA ALA A 56 -3.33 6.78 -26.66
C ALA A 56 -3.76 8.15 -27.24
N ARG A 57 -4.47 8.97 -26.45
CA ARG A 57 -4.84 10.34 -26.84
C ARG A 57 -3.68 11.29 -26.64
N LEU A 58 -2.97 11.19 -25.52
CA LEU A 58 -1.80 12.01 -25.22
C LEU A 58 -0.66 11.74 -26.21
N GLU A 59 -0.41 10.48 -26.59
CA GLU A 59 0.60 10.11 -27.59
C GLU A 59 0.31 10.75 -28.97
N ARG A 60 -0.95 10.73 -29.41
CA ARG A 60 -1.36 11.36 -30.67
C ARG A 60 -1.13 12.87 -30.64
N MET A 61 -1.39 13.51 -29.51
CA MET A 61 -1.18 14.96 -29.34
C MET A 61 0.32 15.29 -29.25
N LEU A 62 1.12 14.46 -28.57
CA LEU A 62 2.58 14.59 -28.52
C LEU A 62 3.24 14.46 -29.90
N LYS A 63 2.69 13.63 -30.80
CA LYS A 63 3.16 13.53 -32.20
C LYS A 63 2.91 14.79 -33.04
N THR A 64 1.98 15.66 -32.63
CA THR A 64 1.68 16.91 -33.34
C THR A 64 2.55 18.09 -32.90
N LEU A 65 3.36 17.94 -31.85
CA LEU A 65 4.27 18.99 -31.39
C LEU A 65 5.52 19.09 -32.27
N PRO A 66 6.08 20.31 -32.43
CA PRO A 66 7.31 20.51 -33.19
C PRO A 66 8.51 19.85 -32.47
N PRO A 67 9.52 19.40 -33.23
CA PRO A 67 10.64 18.60 -32.69
C PRO A 67 11.48 19.34 -31.64
N GLU A 68 11.52 20.67 -31.72
CA GLU A 68 12.15 21.57 -30.77
C GLU A 68 11.47 21.58 -29.38
N ASP A 69 10.15 21.44 -29.34
CA ASP A 69 9.39 21.37 -28.09
C ASP A 69 9.51 19.97 -27.44
N LEU A 70 9.73 18.92 -28.24
CA LEU A 70 10.00 17.56 -27.75
C LEU A 70 11.35 17.44 -27.04
N VAL A 71 12.38 18.17 -27.49
CA VAL A 71 13.69 18.21 -26.81
C VAL A 71 13.57 18.91 -25.46
N ALA A 72 12.82 20.02 -25.39
CA ALA A 72 12.52 20.69 -24.14
C ALA A 72 11.76 19.76 -23.17
N LEU A 73 10.76 19.01 -23.66
CA LEU A 73 10.02 18.05 -22.85
C LEU A 73 10.91 16.97 -22.24
N LYS A 74 11.88 16.45 -22.99
CA LYS A 74 12.78 15.41 -22.48
C LYS A 74 13.62 15.90 -21.29
N SER A 75 13.99 17.17 -21.29
CA SER A 75 14.69 17.78 -20.14
C SER A 75 13.77 17.92 -18.92
N VAL A 76 12.49 18.23 -19.14
CA VAL A 76 11.46 18.32 -18.10
C VAL A 76 11.14 16.93 -17.54
N GLU A 77 11.05 15.91 -18.39
CA GLU A 77 10.78 14.51 -18.04
C GLU A 77 11.80 14.00 -17.01
N SER A 78 13.09 14.16 -17.28
CA SER A 78 14.14 13.73 -16.33
C SER A 78 14.00 14.37 -14.94
N ARG A 79 13.50 15.61 -14.86
CA ARG A 79 13.24 16.30 -13.59
C ARG A 79 11.94 15.85 -12.95
N LEU A 80 10.91 15.56 -13.74
CA LEU A 80 9.65 14.99 -13.27
C LEU A 80 9.89 13.64 -12.61
N GLU A 81 10.70 12.76 -13.20
CA GLU A 81 11.04 11.46 -12.62
C GLU A 81 11.76 11.60 -11.27
N VAL A 82 12.72 12.53 -11.17
CA VAL A 82 13.44 12.79 -9.92
C VAL A 82 12.50 13.33 -8.84
N GLU A 83 11.62 14.28 -9.17
CA GLU A 83 10.67 14.84 -8.21
C GLU A 83 9.60 13.81 -7.80
N LEU A 84 9.12 12.97 -8.72
CA LEU A 84 8.24 11.85 -8.40
C LEU A 84 8.90 10.89 -7.41
N ALA A 85 10.14 10.46 -7.69
CA ALA A 85 10.88 9.58 -6.79
C ALA A 85 11.10 10.22 -5.42
N ARG A 86 11.35 11.54 -5.36
CA ARG A 86 11.46 12.29 -4.10
C ARG A 86 10.13 12.34 -3.34
N ILE A 87 9.01 12.58 -4.01
CA ILE A 87 7.67 12.58 -3.40
C ILE A 87 7.33 11.20 -2.86
N GLU A 88 7.61 10.14 -3.62
CA GLU A 88 7.40 8.75 -3.18
C GLU A 88 8.25 8.43 -1.95
N ALA A 89 9.54 8.77 -1.98
CA ALA A 89 10.43 8.59 -0.84
C ALA A 89 10.01 9.42 0.38
N ALA A 90 9.53 10.65 0.19
CA ALA A 90 9.02 11.49 1.27
C ALA A 90 7.74 10.90 1.89
N ARG A 91 6.80 10.42 1.07
CA ARG A 91 5.59 9.73 1.53
C ARG A 91 5.92 8.47 2.30
N GLU A 92 6.86 7.67 1.82
CA GLU A 92 7.32 6.47 2.51
C GLU A 92 7.99 6.82 3.84
N ALA A 93 8.85 7.83 3.86
CA ALA A 93 9.47 8.31 5.09
C ALA A 93 8.43 8.83 6.11
N GLU A 94 7.42 9.57 5.68
CA GLU A 94 6.31 10.02 6.53
C GLU A 94 5.50 8.83 7.07
N ARG A 95 5.19 7.84 6.23
CA ARG A 95 4.50 6.62 6.64
C ARG A 95 5.29 5.85 7.69
N LEU A 96 6.58 5.66 7.47
CA LEU A 96 7.48 4.99 8.42
C LEU A 96 7.57 5.78 9.74
N ARG A 97 7.69 7.11 9.68
CA ARG A 97 7.68 7.96 10.88
C ARG A 97 6.38 7.83 11.68
N ALA A 98 5.23 7.96 11.02
CA ALA A 98 3.93 7.78 11.65
C ALA A 98 3.77 6.38 12.27
N GLU A 99 4.31 5.35 11.63
CA GLU A 99 4.34 4.00 12.18
C GLU A 99 5.23 3.90 13.43
N THR A 100 6.44 4.48 13.41
CA THR A 100 7.34 4.50 14.56
C THR A 100 6.77 5.27 15.75
N GLU A 101 6.10 6.39 15.51
CA GLU A 101 5.47 7.20 16.56
C GLU A 101 4.30 6.45 17.22
N ARG A 102 3.43 5.82 16.42
CA ARG A 102 2.37 4.95 16.95
C ARG A 102 2.95 3.81 17.79
N GLN A 103 4.06 3.21 17.36
CA GLN A 103 4.73 2.17 18.14
C GLN A 103 5.29 2.68 19.46
N ALA A 104 5.88 3.87 19.48
CA ALA A 104 6.37 4.49 20.70
C ALA A 104 5.21 4.72 21.69
N GLN A 105 4.08 5.26 21.22
CA GLN A 105 2.88 5.46 22.04
C GLN A 105 2.29 4.15 22.58
N ASP A 106 2.23 3.09 21.76
CA ASP A 106 1.79 1.76 22.18
C ASP A 106 2.69 1.17 23.27
N GLN A 107 4.01 1.38 23.14
CA GLN A 107 4.99 0.90 24.13
C GLN A 107 4.91 1.69 25.43
N GLU A 108 4.74 3.01 25.37
CA GLU A 108 4.53 3.85 26.54
C GLU A 108 3.28 3.43 27.30
N THR A 109 2.17 3.20 26.59
CA THR A 109 0.92 2.69 27.17
C THR A 109 1.14 1.34 27.86
N ARG A 110 1.85 0.41 27.21
CA ARG A 110 2.16 -0.90 27.81
C ARG A 110 3.05 -0.80 29.04
N ARG A 111 4.04 0.10 29.04
CA ARG A 111 4.90 0.35 30.20
C ARG A 111 4.10 0.97 31.35
N ALA A 112 3.21 1.91 31.05
CA ALA A 112 2.32 2.53 32.02
C ALA A 112 1.32 1.52 32.62
N GLU A 113 0.73 0.65 31.78
CA GLU A 113 -0.14 -0.45 32.23
C GLU A 113 0.60 -1.42 33.14
N ALA A 114 1.85 -1.78 32.79
CA ALA A 114 2.68 -2.69 33.59
C ALA A 114 3.13 -2.07 34.93
N ALA A 115 3.36 -0.75 34.95
CA ALA A 115 3.73 0.01 36.15
C ALA A 115 2.54 0.43 37.01
N SER A 116 1.30 0.25 36.53
CA SER A 116 0.09 0.58 37.28
C SER A 116 0.06 -0.14 38.62
N ALA A 117 -0.36 0.55 39.69
CA ALA A 117 -0.51 -0.03 41.02
C ALA A 117 -1.63 -1.10 41.06
N ASP A 118 -2.63 -0.99 40.19
CA ASP A 118 -3.75 -1.92 40.11
C ASP A 118 -3.36 -3.27 39.48
N ALA A 119 -3.55 -4.34 40.25
CA ALA A 119 -3.29 -5.71 39.79
C ALA A 119 -4.26 -6.17 38.69
N TYR A 120 -5.48 -5.61 38.61
CA TYR A 120 -6.41 -5.90 37.53
C TYR A 120 -5.85 -5.41 36.19
N VAL A 121 -5.46 -4.15 36.09
CA VAL A 121 -4.85 -3.54 34.89
C VAL A 121 -3.64 -4.33 34.42
N ARG A 122 -2.70 -4.67 35.32
CA ARG A 122 -1.49 -5.45 34.97
C ARG A 122 -1.80 -6.85 34.43
N ARG A 123 -2.91 -7.47 34.88
CA ARG A 123 -3.25 -8.87 34.55
C ARG A 123 -4.18 -9.01 33.36
N THR A 124 -4.93 -7.97 32.98
CA THR A 124 -5.94 -8.05 31.92
C THR A 124 -5.34 -8.41 30.56
N ARG A 125 -4.28 -7.71 30.12
CA ARG A 125 -3.65 -7.95 28.81
C ARG A 125 -3.03 -9.36 28.70
N PRO A 126 -2.23 -9.84 29.68
CA PRO A 126 -1.73 -11.22 29.66
C PRO A 126 -2.82 -12.30 29.81
N ARG A 127 -3.93 -12.01 30.49
CA ARG A 127 -5.07 -12.94 30.60
C ARG A 127 -5.81 -13.04 29.27
N LEU A 128 -6.07 -11.92 28.62
CA LEU A 128 -6.74 -11.89 27.33
C LEU A 128 -5.95 -12.66 26.27
N ALA A 129 -4.62 -12.45 26.21
CA ALA A 129 -3.75 -13.19 25.30
C ALA A 129 -3.81 -14.71 25.51
N ARG A 130 -3.75 -15.17 26.77
CA ARG A 130 -3.83 -16.60 27.09
C ARG A 130 -5.21 -17.20 26.77
N LEU A 131 -6.29 -16.51 27.13
CA LEU A 131 -7.65 -16.97 26.86
C LEU A 131 -7.92 -17.10 25.36
N SER A 132 -7.49 -16.11 24.58
CA SER A 132 -7.61 -16.16 23.13
C SER A 132 -6.75 -17.28 22.53
N GLN A 133 -5.54 -17.53 23.04
CA GLN A 133 -4.72 -18.65 22.60
C GLN A 133 -5.37 -20.01 22.88
N TYR A 134 -5.99 -20.18 24.05
CA TYR A 134 -6.76 -21.39 24.35
C TYR A 134 -8.00 -21.52 23.46
N ALA A 135 -8.70 -20.42 23.20
CA ALA A 135 -9.85 -20.40 22.29
C ALA A 135 -9.46 -20.77 20.85
N ALA A 136 -8.31 -20.28 20.38
CA ALA A 136 -7.82 -20.62 19.04
C ALA A 136 -7.39 -22.09 18.93
N MET A 137 -6.73 -22.63 19.97
CA MET A 137 -6.41 -24.05 20.05
C MET A 137 -7.69 -24.91 20.05
N ALA A 138 -8.68 -24.53 20.85
CA ALA A 138 -9.97 -25.20 20.89
C ALA A 138 -10.68 -25.17 19.53
N TYR A 139 -10.67 -24.03 18.83
CA TYR A 139 -11.22 -23.91 17.49
C TYR A 139 -10.56 -24.89 16.51
N ILE A 140 -9.22 -24.94 16.47
CA ILE A 140 -8.47 -25.89 15.61
C ILE A 140 -8.83 -27.34 15.95
N LEU A 141 -8.88 -27.70 17.23
CA LEU A 141 -9.23 -29.06 17.64
C LEU A 141 -10.67 -29.41 17.24
N VAL A 142 -11.63 -28.50 17.43
CA VAL A 142 -13.03 -28.74 17.11
C VAL A 142 -13.24 -28.85 15.60
N THR A 143 -12.82 -27.86 14.83
CA THR A 143 -13.11 -27.81 13.39
C THR A 143 -12.13 -28.65 12.55
N GLY A 144 -10.90 -28.85 13.03
CA GLY A 144 -9.85 -29.57 12.31
C GLY A 144 -9.75 -31.06 12.66
N MET A 145 -10.13 -31.45 13.87
CA MET A 145 -10.03 -32.84 14.33
C MET A 145 -11.40 -33.45 14.63
N PHE A 146 -12.23 -32.82 15.46
CA PHE A 146 -13.50 -33.41 15.87
C PHE A 146 -14.55 -33.43 14.75
N PHE A 147 -14.73 -32.32 14.02
CA PHE A 147 -15.74 -32.24 12.95
C PHE A 147 -15.55 -33.32 11.87
N PRO A 148 -14.34 -33.54 11.30
CA PRO A 148 -14.13 -34.62 10.34
C PRO A 148 -14.39 -36.02 10.92
N VAL A 149 -14.05 -36.25 12.20
CA VAL A 149 -14.32 -37.53 12.88
C VAL A 149 -15.82 -37.74 13.07
N PHE A 150 -16.57 -36.69 13.41
CA PHE A 150 -18.02 -36.76 13.56
C PHE A 150 -18.73 -37.00 12.22
N GLU A 151 -18.33 -36.32 11.14
CA GLU A 151 -18.88 -36.58 9.80
C GLU A 151 -18.57 -38.00 9.31
N ALA A 152 -17.38 -38.52 9.62
CA ALA A 152 -17.01 -39.90 9.29
C ALA A 152 -17.79 -40.93 10.12
N ALA A 153 -18.17 -40.60 11.36
CA ALA A 153 -18.87 -41.51 12.27
C ALA A 153 -20.41 -41.45 12.16
N LEU A 154 -20.97 -40.32 11.70
CA LEU A 154 -22.41 -40.07 11.62
C LEU A 154 -22.80 -39.60 10.21
N PRO A 155 -23.25 -40.51 9.33
CA PRO A 155 -23.54 -40.19 7.92
C PRO A 155 -24.69 -39.20 7.72
N ASP A 156 -25.54 -38.99 8.73
CA ASP A 156 -26.62 -37.99 8.71
C ASP A 156 -26.13 -36.56 9.02
N VAL A 157 -24.89 -36.41 9.50
CA VAL A 157 -24.25 -35.12 9.81
C VAL A 157 -23.22 -34.84 8.72
N SER A 158 -23.58 -33.98 7.77
CA SER A 158 -22.68 -33.54 6.70
C SER A 158 -22.72 -32.02 6.54
N GLY A 159 -21.58 -31.43 6.18
CA GLY A 159 -21.44 -30.00 5.91
C GLY A 159 -20.94 -29.17 7.11
N LEU A 160 -20.25 -29.79 8.05
CA LEU A 160 -19.58 -29.07 9.13
C LEU A 160 -18.45 -28.19 8.55
N PRO A 161 -18.33 -26.93 8.98
CA PRO A 161 -17.35 -26.02 8.43
C PRO A 161 -15.93 -26.44 8.84
N GLY A 162 -15.02 -26.48 7.87
CA GLY A 162 -13.59 -26.64 8.12
C GLY A 162 -12.98 -25.41 8.81
N ILE A 163 -11.66 -25.45 9.00
CA ILE A 163 -10.93 -24.31 9.57
C ILE A 163 -11.03 -23.11 8.62
N ASP A 164 -11.72 -22.05 9.07
CA ASP A 164 -11.69 -20.75 8.41
C ASP A 164 -10.49 -19.94 8.93
N TRP A 165 -9.61 -19.55 8.01
CA TRP A 165 -8.40 -18.82 8.34
C TRP A 165 -8.66 -17.40 8.86
N THR A 166 -9.72 -16.76 8.39
CA THR A 166 -10.14 -15.42 8.83
C THR A 166 -10.61 -15.48 10.27
N VAL A 167 -11.44 -16.47 10.61
CA VAL A 167 -11.91 -16.72 11.97
C VAL A 167 -10.74 -17.07 12.89
N LEU A 168 -9.86 -17.96 12.45
CA LEU A 168 -8.68 -18.35 13.23
C LEU A 168 -7.78 -17.14 13.52
N MET A 169 -7.53 -16.29 12.54
CA MET A 169 -6.70 -15.09 12.70
C MET A 169 -7.36 -14.01 13.56
N ALA A 170 -8.68 -13.86 13.46
CA ALA A 170 -9.43 -12.98 14.34
C ALA A 170 -9.33 -13.44 15.81
N ILE A 171 -9.42 -14.75 16.06
CA ILE A 171 -9.25 -15.31 17.41
C ILE A 171 -7.80 -15.16 17.87
N TYR A 172 -6.79 -15.34 17.02
CA TYR A 172 -5.37 -15.20 17.36
C TYR A 172 -4.86 -13.76 17.49
N ALA A 173 -5.64 -12.74 17.13
CA ALA A 173 -5.17 -11.35 17.12
C ALA A 173 -4.60 -10.86 18.48
N PRO A 174 -5.27 -11.10 19.64
CA PRO A 174 -4.74 -10.66 20.95
C PRO A 174 -3.38 -11.25 21.36
N PRO A 175 -3.11 -12.58 21.25
CA PRO A 175 -1.81 -13.14 21.58
C PRO A 175 -0.72 -12.75 20.58
N LEU A 176 -1.06 -12.54 19.30
CA LEU A 176 -0.10 -12.01 18.33
C LEU A 176 0.33 -10.59 18.68
N GLU A 177 -0.63 -9.72 19.01
CA GLU A 177 -0.34 -8.35 19.46
C GLU A 177 0.49 -8.34 20.76
N TYR A 178 0.15 -9.21 21.72
CA TYR A 178 0.85 -9.33 22.99
C TYR A 178 2.33 -9.74 22.80
N ASN A 179 2.61 -10.70 21.92
CA ASN A 179 3.96 -11.14 21.58
C ASN A 179 4.69 -10.20 20.59
N GLY A 180 4.04 -9.12 20.14
CA GLY A 180 4.64 -8.13 19.24
C GLY A 180 4.67 -8.54 17.76
N VAL A 181 3.92 -9.58 17.36
CA VAL A 181 3.80 -10.01 15.97
C VAL A 181 2.74 -9.14 15.29
N ARG A 182 3.18 -8.12 14.54
CA ARG A 182 2.29 -7.06 13.98
C ARG A 182 1.82 -7.28 12.54
N THR A 183 2.61 -7.95 11.69
CA THR A 183 2.26 -8.14 10.29
C THR A 183 2.64 -9.54 9.83
N ILE A 184 1.63 -10.38 9.67
CA ILE A 184 1.76 -11.61 8.88
C ILE A 184 1.89 -11.25 7.39
N ASP A 185 1.55 -10.02 6.99
CA ASP A 185 1.69 -9.55 5.60
C ASP A 185 3.13 -9.52 5.09
N LYS A 186 4.12 -9.17 5.92
CA LYS A 186 5.55 -9.28 5.53
C LYS A 186 5.96 -10.74 5.34
N TRP A 187 5.42 -11.63 6.17
CA TRP A 187 5.64 -13.07 6.03
C TRP A 187 4.92 -13.64 4.80
N ARG A 188 3.72 -13.16 4.46
CA ARG A 188 2.99 -13.49 3.23
C ARG A 188 3.66 -12.96 1.99
N ALA A 189 4.21 -11.74 2.00
CA ALA A 189 4.97 -11.17 0.89
C ALA A 189 6.26 -11.96 0.64
N PHE A 190 6.97 -12.33 1.72
CA PHE A 190 8.13 -13.22 1.68
C PHE A 190 7.78 -14.62 1.12
N MET A 191 6.71 -15.25 1.62
CA MET A 191 6.22 -16.55 1.13
C MET A 191 5.73 -16.49 -0.32
N ALA A 192 5.23 -15.33 -0.76
CA ALA A 192 4.80 -15.08 -2.14
C ALA A 192 5.95 -14.69 -3.09
N GLY A 193 7.21 -14.73 -2.64
CA GLY A 193 8.38 -14.45 -3.46
C GLY A 193 8.50 -12.99 -3.92
N LYS A 194 7.75 -12.07 -3.31
CA LYS A 194 7.93 -10.63 -3.55
C LYS A 194 9.04 -10.15 -2.64
N ALA A 195 10.16 -9.75 -3.25
CA ALA A 195 11.28 -9.15 -2.54
C ALA A 195 10.77 -7.96 -1.70
N ILE A 196 11.17 -7.95 -0.42
CA ILE A 196 10.93 -6.87 0.53
C ILE A 196 11.74 -5.65 0.11
#